data_AF-A0A2D5UZI2-F1
#
_entry.id   AF-A0A2D5UZI2-F1
#
_cell.length_a   1.000
_cell.length_b   1.000
_cell.length_c   1.000
_cell.angle_alpha   90.00
_cell.angle_beta   90.00
_cell.angle_gamma   90.00
#
_symmetry.space_group_name_H-M   'P 1'
#
loop_
_entity.id
_entity.type
_entity.pdbx_description
1 polymer ?
#
loop_
_entity_poly.entity_id
_entity_poly.type
_entity_poly.pdbx_seq_one_letter_code
_entity_poly.pdbx_strand_id
1 'polypeptide(L)'
;TTDLVFKNRGDTSYDLEFTNIEGTEYSFPLITNRGGTYKFGDNTKDTHLIEGFNITRNDYFVVSDDTDDTAVTKVLKYDSIDTASKKVTFTDLGDSSKPTGTYTTAVADGGSSAATVNIGGTTYNFNIFRQGSTYNLKFDLNGGGSVGTDDRPVIVTKGGGILYLMGTANQTQLGGSSLNVTQANNTNNLGFAQGNVSGNVGFGFRTMSKNIDDSTVGDLYVNWTVTNRTNNEVGLNTPNGTNMSALINHDGNDELNSAQDRYGTLIVYTNPSSSDQSEKIEITYPTQQLEAQVFAVGESYTTTTTEVGNAFVVNEIAVGAAVLDVDAPAVGSKPLIVVGGPSINTVAAELMGNPTQEEVLELFSAGKAVIKLYETDNALLVAGYEALETQGAARVLANYDEYELTGSEVEVVVPSLTDLSVTAVSSE
;
A
#
# COMPACT_ATOMS: atom_id res chain seq x y z
N THR A 1 3.46 5.76 -9.54
CA THR A 1 2.82 6.59 -10.59
C THR A 1 1.53 7.10 -9.99
N THR A 2 1.18 8.36 -10.22
CA THR A 2 -0.11 8.89 -9.75
C THR A 2 -1.22 8.31 -10.62
N ASP A 3 -2.23 7.70 -10.01
CA ASP A 3 -3.28 6.99 -10.73
C ASP A 3 -4.54 7.83 -10.92
N LEU A 4 -4.72 8.86 -10.08
CA LEU A 4 -5.85 9.78 -10.14
C LEU A 4 -5.45 11.18 -9.66
N VAL A 5 -5.84 12.20 -10.40
CA VAL A 5 -5.55 13.61 -10.11
C VAL A 5 -6.81 14.47 -10.29
N PHE A 6 -7.16 15.22 -9.25
CA PHE A 6 -8.06 16.37 -9.36
C PHE A 6 -7.21 17.58 -9.70
N LYS A 7 -7.08 17.83 -11.01
CA LYS A 7 -6.20 18.85 -11.53
C LYS A 7 -6.94 20.15 -11.70
N ASN A 8 -6.43 21.20 -11.11
CA ASN A 8 -6.99 22.52 -11.31
C ASN A 8 -6.78 23.00 -12.75
N ARG A 9 -7.82 23.64 -13.29
CA ARG A 9 -7.77 24.38 -14.55
C ARG A 9 -8.12 25.83 -14.26
N GLY A 10 -7.13 26.53 -13.71
CA GLY A 10 -7.32 27.82 -13.06
C GLY A 10 -8.07 27.67 -11.74
N ASP A 11 -8.70 28.76 -11.31
CA ASP A 11 -9.42 28.88 -10.05
C ASP A 11 -10.92 28.55 -10.17
N THR A 12 -11.44 28.23 -11.36
CA THR A 12 -12.90 28.07 -11.61
C THR A 12 -13.33 26.65 -11.99
N SER A 13 -12.38 25.73 -12.21
CA SER A 13 -12.70 24.36 -12.63
C SER A 13 -11.63 23.33 -12.24
N TYR A 14 -12.08 22.08 -12.15
CA TYR A 14 -11.21 20.90 -12.05
C TYR A 14 -11.42 19.99 -13.25
N ASP A 15 -10.30 19.52 -13.81
CA ASP A 15 -10.24 18.36 -14.68
C ASP A 15 -9.95 17.11 -13.83
N LEU A 16 -10.44 15.95 -14.26
CA LEU A 16 -10.06 14.66 -13.70
C LEU A 16 -9.10 13.97 -14.66
N GLU A 17 -7.92 13.62 -14.15
CA GLU A 17 -6.97 12.75 -14.83
C GLU A 17 -6.91 11.41 -14.09
N PHE A 18 -6.97 10.27 -14.79
CA PHE A 18 -6.79 8.96 -14.17
C PHE A 18 -6.24 7.91 -15.15
N THR A 19 -5.63 6.86 -14.62
CA THR A 19 -5.25 5.66 -15.38
C THR A 19 -6.20 4.52 -15.04
N ASN A 20 -6.90 3.95 -16.02
CA ASN A 20 -7.85 2.85 -15.80
C ASN A 20 -7.15 1.49 -15.56
N ILE A 21 -7.92 0.43 -15.28
CA ILE A 21 -7.42 -0.93 -15.06
C ILE A 21 -6.62 -1.52 -16.24
N GLU A 22 -6.89 -1.06 -17.46
CA GLU A 22 -6.15 -1.44 -18.67
C GLU A 22 -4.85 -0.65 -18.87
N GLY A 23 -4.55 0.32 -17.99
CA GLY A 23 -3.39 1.21 -18.13
C GLY A 23 -3.61 2.35 -19.11
N THR A 24 -4.85 2.63 -19.52
CA THR A 24 -5.20 3.75 -20.40
C THR A 24 -5.40 5.02 -19.59
N GLU A 25 -4.73 6.09 -19.99
CA GLU A 25 -4.83 7.41 -19.35
C GLU A 25 -6.02 8.20 -19.91
N TYR A 26 -6.79 8.82 -19.03
CA TYR A 26 -7.93 9.65 -19.36
C TYR A 26 -7.77 11.03 -18.73
N SER A 27 -8.18 12.08 -19.45
CA SER A 27 -8.22 13.46 -18.96
C SER A 27 -9.45 14.17 -19.51
N PHE A 28 -10.31 14.70 -18.64
CA PHE A 28 -11.54 15.38 -19.05
C PHE A 28 -12.01 16.42 -18.02
N PRO A 29 -12.80 17.42 -18.45
CA PRO A 29 -13.39 18.39 -17.52
C PRO A 29 -14.36 17.70 -16.57
N LEU A 30 -14.08 17.78 -15.27
CA LEU A 30 -14.94 17.14 -14.26
C LEU A 30 -15.99 18.12 -13.77
N ILE A 31 -15.59 19.29 -13.29
CA ILE A 31 -16.49 20.24 -12.64
C ILE A 31 -16.04 21.68 -12.88
N THR A 32 -16.99 22.56 -13.15
CA THR A 32 -16.78 24.00 -13.33
C THR A 32 -17.78 24.77 -12.47
N ASN A 33 -17.35 25.89 -11.88
CA ASN A 33 -18.21 26.82 -11.15
C ASN A 33 -18.57 28.01 -12.03
N ARG A 34 -19.88 28.22 -12.24
CA ARG A 34 -20.41 29.33 -13.05
C ARG A 34 -21.50 30.06 -12.28
N GLY A 35 -21.21 31.27 -11.83
CA GLY A 35 -22.19 32.08 -11.10
C GLY A 35 -22.58 31.46 -9.75
N GLY A 36 -21.60 30.90 -9.03
CA GLY A 36 -21.77 30.25 -7.73
C GLY A 36 -22.49 28.90 -7.81
N THR A 37 -22.52 28.29 -9.00
CA THR A 37 -23.25 27.07 -9.26
C THR A 37 -22.36 26.09 -9.99
N TYR A 38 -22.30 24.85 -9.51
CA TYR A 38 -21.50 23.80 -10.11
C TYR A 38 -22.18 23.15 -11.29
N LYS A 39 -21.35 22.79 -12.25
CA LYS A 39 -21.71 22.04 -13.44
C LYS A 39 -20.66 20.96 -13.66
N PHE A 40 -21.07 19.71 -13.87
CA PHE A 40 -20.15 18.68 -14.34
C PHE A 40 -19.77 18.95 -15.79
N GLY A 41 -18.47 19.01 -16.09
CA GLY A 41 -17.93 19.40 -17.39
C GLY A 41 -17.29 20.79 -17.40
N ASP A 42 -17.26 21.41 -18.58
CA ASP A 42 -16.73 22.77 -18.80
C ASP A 42 -17.85 23.79 -19.06
N ASN A 43 -17.46 25.03 -19.41
CA ASN A 43 -18.40 26.13 -19.67
C ASN A 43 -19.39 25.86 -20.83
N THR A 44 -19.05 24.96 -21.73
CA THR A 44 -19.75 24.70 -23.00
C THR A 44 -20.19 23.25 -23.18
N LYS A 45 -19.64 22.32 -22.41
CA LYS A 45 -19.86 20.87 -22.47
C LYS A 45 -20.15 20.28 -21.11
N ASP A 46 -21.01 19.28 -21.11
CA ASP A 46 -21.43 18.58 -19.91
C ASP A 46 -20.61 17.30 -19.76
N THR A 47 -20.41 16.87 -18.51
CA THR A 47 -19.83 15.56 -18.18
C THR A 47 -20.89 14.73 -17.48
N HIS A 48 -21.24 13.59 -18.08
CA HIS A 48 -22.30 12.72 -17.61
C HIS A 48 -21.74 11.55 -16.79
N LEU A 49 -22.15 11.49 -15.53
CA LEU A 49 -21.76 10.49 -14.52
C LEU A 49 -22.98 9.78 -13.89
N ILE A 50 -24.16 10.01 -14.45
CA ILE A 50 -25.45 9.44 -14.00
C ILE A 50 -26.29 9.20 -15.26
N GLU A 51 -26.95 8.04 -15.30
CA GLU A 51 -27.84 7.67 -16.41
C GLU A 51 -29.11 8.54 -16.50
N GLY A 52 -29.82 8.39 -17.62
CA GLY A 52 -31.16 8.95 -17.78
C GLY A 52 -31.23 10.43 -18.19
N PHE A 53 -30.09 11.11 -18.17
CA PHE A 53 -29.95 12.48 -18.64
C PHE A 53 -29.60 12.56 -20.14
N ASN A 54 -29.92 13.70 -20.74
CA ASN A 54 -29.66 13.95 -22.16
C ASN A 54 -28.18 14.30 -22.37
N ILE A 55 -27.45 13.44 -23.07
CA ILE A 55 -26.10 13.69 -23.57
C ILE A 55 -26.23 14.39 -24.93
N THR A 56 -25.72 15.62 -25.02
CA THR A 56 -25.75 16.40 -26.26
C THR A 56 -24.41 16.34 -26.99
N ARG A 57 -24.38 16.88 -28.21
CA ARG A 57 -23.20 16.78 -29.07
C ARG A 57 -22.00 17.49 -28.43
N ASN A 58 -20.88 16.77 -28.39
CA ASN A 58 -19.59 17.10 -27.79
C ASN A 58 -19.55 16.98 -26.26
N ASP A 59 -20.62 16.54 -25.60
CA ASP A 59 -20.56 16.25 -24.17
C ASP A 59 -19.73 14.98 -23.90
N TYR A 60 -19.19 14.92 -22.69
CA TYR A 60 -18.37 13.84 -22.17
C TYR A 60 -19.21 12.91 -21.31
N PHE A 61 -18.93 11.62 -21.31
CA PHE A 61 -19.59 10.69 -20.41
C PHE A 61 -18.67 9.54 -20.05
N VAL A 62 -18.86 9.01 -18.85
CA VAL A 62 -18.08 7.88 -18.34
C VAL A 62 -18.91 6.62 -18.45
N VAL A 63 -18.30 5.55 -18.93
CA VAL A 63 -18.90 4.21 -18.92
C VAL A 63 -18.02 3.24 -18.14
N SER A 64 -18.64 2.28 -17.47
CA SER A 64 -17.97 1.11 -16.88
C SER A 64 -18.75 -0.14 -17.25
N ASP A 65 -18.07 -1.28 -17.41
CA ASP A 65 -18.69 -2.55 -17.78
C ASP A 65 -19.20 -3.36 -16.58
N ASP A 66 -18.82 -2.96 -15.37
CA ASP A 66 -19.30 -3.43 -14.08
C ASP A 66 -19.31 -2.27 -13.06
N THR A 67 -19.51 -2.59 -11.78
CA THR A 67 -19.64 -1.66 -10.66
C THR A 67 -18.68 -1.97 -9.50
N ASP A 68 -17.74 -2.91 -9.72
CA ASP A 68 -16.71 -3.30 -8.75
C ASP A 68 -15.30 -2.79 -9.12
N ASP A 69 -14.29 -3.23 -8.39
CA ASP A 69 -12.87 -2.88 -8.53
C ASP A 69 -12.19 -3.54 -9.74
N THR A 70 -12.91 -4.35 -10.51
CA THR A 70 -12.43 -4.97 -11.75
C THR A 70 -13.00 -4.32 -13.00
N ALA A 71 -13.94 -3.38 -12.84
CA ALA A 71 -14.59 -2.73 -13.98
C ALA A 71 -13.60 -1.96 -14.86
N VAL A 72 -13.77 -2.08 -16.17
CA VAL A 72 -13.08 -1.29 -17.18
C VAL A 72 -13.82 0.02 -17.40
N THR A 73 -13.26 1.10 -16.85
CA THR A 73 -13.77 2.46 -17.07
C THR A 73 -13.24 3.06 -18.36
N LYS A 74 -14.11 3.71 -19.14
CA LYS A 74 -13.75 4.52 -20.32
C LYS A 74 -14.45 5.87 -20.30
N VAL A 75 -13.82 6.89 -20.88
CA VAL A 75 -14.39 8.23 -21.05
C VAL A 75 -14.59 8.51 -22.53
N LEU A 76 -15.82 8.83 -22.90
CA LEU A 76 -16.25 9.02 -24.27
C LEU A 76 -16.73 10.45 -24.49
N LYS A 77 -16.59 10.92 -25.72
CA LYS A 77 -17.20 12.15 -26.21
C LYS A 77 -18.16 11.85 -27.36
N TYR A 78 -19.37 12.39 -27.31
CA TYR A 78 -20.35 12.24 -28.40
C TYR A 78 -20.01 13.14 -29.59
N ASP A 79 -19.54 12.58 -30.71
CA ASP A 79 -19.09 13.37 -31.86
C ASP A 79 -20.21 13.76 -32.82
N SER A 80 -20.98 12.78 -33.30
CA SER A 80 -21.94 13.00 -34.38
C SER A 80 -22.92 11.85 -34.56
N ILE A 81 -24.04 12.13 -35.23
CA ILE A 81 -25.00 11.16 -35.73
C ILE A 81 -25.15 11.32 -37.25
N ASP A 82 -25.12 10.20 -37.97
CA ASP A 82 -25.48 10.11 -39.38
C ASP A 82 -26.83 9.39 -39.49
N THR A 83 -27.85 10.16 -39.84
CA THR A 83 -29.23 9.66 -39.91
C THR A 83 -29.54 8.88 -41.18
N ALA A 84 -28.71 9.00 -42.22
CA ALA A 84 -28.84 8.23 -43.44
C ALA A 84 -28.28 6.82 -43.25
N SER A 85 -27.09 6.70 -42.65
CA SER A 85 -26.47 5.39 -42.35
C SER A 85 -26.89 4.78 -41.01
N LYS A 86 -27.66 5.52 -40.20
CA LYS A 86 -28.12 5.16 -38.85
C LYS A 86 -26.97 4.80 -37.90
N LYS A 87 -25.96 5.67 -37.89
CA LYS A 87 -24.75 5.51 -37.06
C LYS A 87 -24.58 6.69 -36.12
N VAL A 88 -24.16 6.40 -34.89
CA VAL A 88 -23.72 7.38 -33.90
C VAL A 88 -22.23 7.15 -33.67
N THR A 89 -21.42 8.21 -33.71
CA THR A 89 -19.96 8.13 -33.54
C THR A 89 -19.56 8.80 -32.23
N PHE A 90 -18.66 8.14 -31.52
CA PHE A 90 -18.04 8.64 -30.30
C PHE A 90 -16.53 8.70 -30.49
N THR A 91 -15.83 9.47 -29.66
CA THR A 91 -14.37 9.39 -29.49
C THR A 91 -14.07 8.88 -28.09
N ASP A 92 -13.31 7.79 -27.97
CA ASP A 92 -12.67 7.37 -26.72
C ASP A 92 -11.49 8.31 -26.44
N LEU A 93 -11.53 8.99 -25.30
CA LEU A 93 -10.51 10.00 -24.96
C LEU A 93 -9.15 9.39 -24.63
N GLY A 94 -9.09 8.10 -24.31
CA GLY A 94 -7.85 7.44 -23.87
C GLY A 94 -6.97 6.98 -25.02
N ASP A 95 -7.57 6.51 -26.12
CA ASP A 95 -6.84 5.98 -27.28
C ASP A 95 -7.23 6.64 -28.62
N SER A 96 -8.13 7.64 -28.59
CA SER A 96 -8.68 8.31 -29.77
C SER A 96 -9.43 7.39 -30.75
N SER A 97 -9.76 6.16 -30.34
CA SER A 97 -10.60 5.27 -31.12
C SER A 97 -12.00 5.84 -31.27
N LYS A 98 -12.70 5.40 -32.32
CA LYS A 98 -14.03 5.93 -32.67
C LYS A 98 -15.09 4.86 -32.70
N PRO A 99 -15.55 4.36 -31.54
CA PRO A 99 -16.61 3.38 -31.52
C PRO A 99 -17.87 3.95 -32.18
N THR A 100 -18.55 3.13 -32.97
CA THR A 100 -19.77 3.53 -33.67
C THR A 100 -20.96 2.71 -33.20
N GLY A 101 -21.96 3.39 -32.64
CA GLY A 101 -23.25 2.79 -32.34
C GLY A 101 -24.15 2.70 -33.56
N THR A 102 -25.04 1.72 -33.56
CA THR A 102 -26.02 1.51 -34.64
C THR A 102 -27.44 1.49 -34.11
N TYR A 103 -28.38 1.98 -34.92
CA TYR A 103 -29.80 1.96 -34.60
C TYR A 103 -30.63 1.61 -35.84
N THR A 104 -31.82 1.04 -35.63
CA THR A 104 -32.60 0.46 -36.73
C THR A 104 -33.78 1.33 -37.16
N THR A 105 -34.34 2.13 -36.26
CA THR A 105 -35.55 2.93 -36.52
C THR A 105 -35.20 4.39 -36.77
N ALA A 106 -35.78 5.01 -37.79
CA ALA A 106 -35.60 6.44 -38.01
C ALA A 106 -36.17 7.24 -36.82
N VAL A 107 -35.42 8.22 -36.32
CA VAL A 107 -35.84 9.04 -35.17
C VAL A 107 -36.63 10.24 -35.68
N ALA A 108 -37.96 10.15 -35.60
CA ALA A 108 -38.87 11.28 -35.85
C ALA A 108 -38.73 12.34 -34.75
N ASP A 109 -39.16 13.58 -35.02
CA ASP A 109 -39.13 14.65 -34.02
C ASP A 109 -40.04 14.31 -32.83
N GLY A 110 -39.52 14.45 -31.60
CA GLY A 110 -40.16 13.98 -30.38
C GLY A 110 -40.16 12.46 -30.17
N GLY A 111 -39.62 11.68 -31.11
CA GLY A 111 -39.49 10.23 -31.01
C GLY A 111 -38.19 9.76 -30.36
N SER A 112 -38.13 8.47 -30.03
CA SER A 112 -36.91 7.79 -29.58
C SER A 112 -36.59 6.57 -30.44
N SER A 113 -35.31 6.20 -30.53
CA SER A 113 -34.87 4.90 -31.06
C SER A 113 -33.82 4.30 -30.14
N ALA A 114 -33.99 3.02 -29.82
CA ALA A 114 -32.94 2.23 -29.18
C ALA A 114 -31.76 2.01 -30.14
N ALA A 115 -30.58 1.92 -29.58
CA ALA A 115 -29.31 1.77 -30.25
C ALA A 115 -28.33 1.00 -29.34
N THR A 116 -27.31 0.41 -29.94
CA THR A 116 -26.23 -0.25 -29.20
C THR A 116 -24.87 0.14 -29.75
N VAL A 117 -23.85 0.07 -28.90
CA VAL A 117 -22.44 0.27 -29.28
C VAL A 117 -21.56 -0.68 -28.49
N ASN A 118 -20.52 -1.21 -29.12
CA ASN A 118 -19.50 -2.02 -28.45
C ASN A 118 -18.31 -1.14 -28.08
N ILE A 119 -17.96 -1.11 -26.80
CA ILE A 119 -16.86 -0.31 -26.24
C ILE A 119 -16.07 -1.24 -25.32
N GLY A 120 -14.78 -1.44 -25.60
CA GLY A 120 -13.93 -2.31 -24.77
C GLY A 120 -14.36 -3.78 -24.70
N GLY A 121 -15.17 -4.26 -25.65
CA GLY A 121 -15.74 -5.62 -25.61
C GLY A 121 -17.12 -5.73 -24.95
N THR A 122 -17.58 -4.67 -24.28
CA THR A 122 -18.90 -4.60 -23.66
C THR A 122 -19.90 -3.90 -24.57
N THR A 123 -21.12 -4.46 -24.67
CA THR A 123 -22.22 -3.87 -25.44
C THR A 123 -23.04 -2.95 -24.53
N TYR A 124 -23.05 -1.66 -24.84
CA TYR A 124 -23.84 -0.66 -24.12
C TYR A 124 -25.11 -0.29 -24.90
N ASN A 125 -26.20 -0.13 -24.18
CA ASN A 125 -27.48 0.32 -24.73
C ASN A 125 -27.60 1.83 -24.64
N PHE A 126 -28.22 2.46 -25.63
CA PHE A 126 -28.58 3.87 -25.52
C PHE A 126 -29.82 4.18 -26.35
N ASN A 127 -30.48 5.28 -26.00
CA ASN A 127 -31.65 5.78 -26.69
C ASN A 127 -31.30 7.12 -27.35
N ILE A 128 -31.69 7.28 -28.61
CA ILE A 128 -31.53 8.51 -29.38
C ILE A 128 -32.86 9.25 -29.36
N PHE A 129 -32.86 10.53 -28.97
CA PHE A 129 -34.02 11.40 -28.94
C PHE A 129 -33.81 12.58 -29.87
N ARG A 130 -34.78 12.85 -30.74
CA ARG A 130 -34.74 14.05 -31.58
C ARG A 130 -35.58 15.17 -30.97
N GLN A 131 -34.96 16.34 -30.81
CA GLN A 131 -35.63 17.57 -30.39
C GLN A 131 -35.31 18.67 -31.41
N GLY A 132 -36.22 18.88 -32.35
CA GLY A 132 -36.02 19.78 -33.49
C GLY A 132 -34.90 19.29 -34.42
N SER A 133 -33.80 20.05 -34.50
CA SER A 133 -32.61 19.71 -35.28
C SER A 133 -31.53 19.00 -34.46
N THR A 134 -31.74 18.80 -33.16
CA THR A 134 -30.76 18.19 -32.25
C THR A 134 -31.10 16.73 -31.98
N TYR A 135 -30.06 15.93 -31.76
CA TYR A 135 -30.17 14.52 -31.40
C TYR A 135 -29.41 14.30 -30.11
N ASN A 136 -30.15 14.03 -29.04
CA ASN A 136 -29.63 13.79 -27.71
C ASN A 136 -29.61 12.27 -27.44
N LEU A 137 -28.75 11.84 -26.53
CA LEU A 137 -28.63 10.44 -26.14
C LEU A 137 -29.02 10.26 -24.68
N LYS A 138 -29.59 9.11 -24.32
CA LYS A 138 -29.57 8.60 -22.94
C LYS A 138 -28.87 7.25 -22.96
N PHE A 139 -27.88 7.07 -22.11
CA PHE A 139 -26.90 6.00 -22.24
C PHE A 139 -26.92 5.12 -20.99
N ASP A 140 -26.73 3.82 -21.18
CA ASP A 140 -26.42 2.82 -20.14
C ASP A 140 -24.96 3.02 -19.76
N LEU A 141 -24.71 3.72 -18.66
CA LEU A 141 -23.37 4.12 -18.25
C LEU A 141 -22.67 3.02 -17.45
N ASN A 142 -23.39 2.13 -16.77
CA ASN A 142 -22.79 1.10 -15.92
C ASN A 142 -22.70 -0.30 -16.57
N GLY A 143 -23.13 -0.44 -17.82
CA GLY A 143 -23.07 -1.71 -18.55
C GLY A 143 -24.11 -2.73 -18.09
N GLY A 144 -25.06 -2.34 -17.25
CA GLY A 144 -26.07 -3.21 -16.64
C GLY A 144 -27.17 -3.68 -17.61
N GLY A 145 -27.19 -3.15 -18.84
CA GLY A 145 -28.14 -3.54 -19.88
C GLY A 145 -29.42 -2.70 -19.91
N SER A 146 -29.54 -1.70 -19.05
CA SER A 146 -30.70 -0.80 -18.98
C SER A 146 -30.26 0.65 -19.06
N VAL A 147 -31.11 1.50 -19.65
CA VAL A 147 -30.95 2.96 -19.60
C VAL A 147 -31.89 3.48 -18.52
N GLY A 148 -31.38 3.55 -17.28
CA GLY A 148 -32.10 3.92 -16.07
C GLY A 148 -32.01 5.42 -15.73
N THR A 149 -32.63 5.83 -14.62
CA THR A 149 -32.60 7.24 -14.15
C THR A 149 -31.59 7.53 -13.05
N ASP A 150 -30.96 6.51 -12.45
CA ASP A 150 -30.14 6.69 -11.25
C ASP A 150 -28.92 5.79 -11.17
N ASP A 151 -28.71 4.94 -12.20
CA ASP A 151 -27.53 4.11 -12.32
C ASP A 151 -26.29 4.96 -12.65
N ARG A 152 -25.13 4.47 -12.21
CA ARG A 152 -23.87 5.24 -12.24
C ARG A 152 -22.72 4.34 -12.67
N PRO A 153 -21.85 4.84 -13.56
CA PRO A 153 -20.58 4.19 -13.80
C PRO A 153 -19.70 4.30 -12.56
N VAL A 154 -18.73 3.41 -12.43
CA VAL A 154 -17.59 3.54 -11.52
C VAL A 154 -16.34 3.97 -12.28
N ILE A 155 -15.48 4.76 -11.64
CA ILE A 155 -14.16 5.08 -12.17
C ILE A 155 -13.13 4.24 -11.42
N VAL A 156 -12.60 3.22 -12.09
CA VAL A 156 -11.64 2.27 -11.51
C VAL A 156 -10.24 2.61 -11.98
N THR A 157 -9.34 2.83 -11.03
CA THR A 157 -7.93 3.09 -11.29
C THR A 157 -7.17 1.80 -11.62
N LYS A 158 -5.92 1.93 -12.12
CA LYS A 158 -5.07 0.80 -12.52
C LYS A 158 -4.96 -0.32 -11.48
N GLY A 159 -4.87 0.03 -10.19
CA GLY A 159 -4.77 -0.97 -9.11
C GLY A 159 -6.12 -1.48 -8.59
N GLY A 160 -7.26 -0.97 -9.07
CA GLY A 160 -8.59 -1.36 -8.63
C GLY A 160 -9.26 -0.40 -7.62
N GLY A 161 -8.62 0.73 -7.28
CA GLY A 161 -9.25 1.73 -6.42
C GLY A 161 -10.39 2.46 -7.15
N ILE A 162 -11.52 2.65 -6.47
CA ILE A 162 -12.78 3.10 -7.08
C ILE A 162 -13.08 4.55 -6.67
N LEU A 163 -13.11 5.47 -7.64
CA LEU A 163 -13.66 6.81 -7.46
C LEU A 163 -15.18 6.78 -7.70
N TYR A 164 -15.94 7.39 -6.78
CA TYR A 164 -17.38 7.55 -6.89
C TYR A 164 -17.83 8.96 -6.45
N LEU A 165 -18.93 9.41 -7.05
CA LEU A 165 -19.60 10.64 -6.62
C LEU A 165 -20.32 10.39 -5.30
N MET A 166 -19.94 11.14 -4.27
CA MET A 166 -20.70 11.16 -3.04
C MET A 166 -21.89 12.08 -3.22
N GLY A 167 -22.91 11.85 -2.39
CA GLY A 167 -24.01 12.78 -2.23
C GLY A 167 -23.55 14.15 -1.70
N THR A 168 -24.44 14.83 -1.01
CA THR A 168 -24.06 15.95 -0.16
C THR A 168 -22.99 15.56 0.85
N ALA A 169 -22.04 16.48 1.07
CA ALA A 169 -20.96 16.35 2.04
C ALA A 169 -21.50 15.86 3.39
N ASN A 170 -20.89 14.80 3.96
CA ASN A 170 -21.19 14.13 5.25
C ASN A 170 -21.93 12.77 5.20
N GLN A 171 -22.09 12.12 4.05
CA GLN A 171 -22.53 10.70 4.04
C GLN A 171 -21.33 9.77 4.24
N THR A 172 -21.09 9.34 5.48
CA THR A 172 -19.94 8.50 5.88
C THR A 172 -20.00 7.05 5.41
N GLN A 173 -21.04 6.63 4.69
CA GLN A 173 -21.22 5.25 4.23
C GLN A 173 -22.27 5.22 3.11
N LEU A 174 -21.91 4.70 1.93
CA LEU A 174 -22.90 4.17 0.99
C LEU A 174 -22.86 2.64 1.07
N GLY A 175 -23.17 2.11 2.26
CA GLY A 175 -23.61 0.74 2.42
C GLY A 175 -25.08 0.66 2.01
N GLY A 176 -25.34 0.38 0.72
CA GLY A 176 -26.62 -0.14 0.21
C GLY A 176 -27.91 0.64 0.51
N SER A 177 -27.84 1.87 1.01
CA SER A 177 -29.03 2.68 1.28
C SER A 177 -29.29 3.60 0.09
N SER A 178 -30.41 3.38 -0.58
CA SER A 178 -30.94 4.21 -1.64
C SER A 178 -30.86 5.69 -1.26
N LEU A 179 -30.04 6.45 -1.98
CA LEU A 179 -30.05 7.90 -1.90
C LEU A 179 -31.40 8.35 -2.45
N ASN A 180 -32.36 8.68 -1.57
CA ASN A 180 -33.71 9.04 -1.96
C ASN A 180 -33.71 10.32 -2.82
N VAL A 181 -33.86 10.11 -4.13
CA VAL A 181 -34.13 11.15 -5.12
C VAL A 181 -35.63 11.48 -5.05
N THR A 182 -35.98 12.53 -4.31
CA THR A 182 -37.32 13.11 -4.42
C THR A 182 -37.24 14.30 -5.37
N GLN A 183 -37.66 14.09 -6.62
CA GLN A 183 -37.90 15.14 -7.60
C GLN A 183 -38.97 16.10 -7.04
N ALA A 184 -38.63 17.35 -6.71
CA ALA A 184 -39.63 18.34 -6.37
C ALA A 184 -39.24 19.74 -6.83
N ASN A 185 -40.17 20.35 -7.56
CA ASN A 185 -40.09 21.69 -8.09
C ASN A 185 -39.77 22.72 -6.99
N ASN A 186 -38.67 23.44 -7.19
CA ASN A 186 -38.26 24.68 -6.54
C ASN A 186 -37.86 24.67 -5.04
N THR A 187 -36.66 25.24 -4.88
CA THR A 187 -36.07 25.90 -3.71
C THR A 187 -35.75 25.03 -2.50
N ASN A 188 -34.46 24.72 -2.39
CA ASN A 188 -33.74 24.17 -1.24
C ASN A 188 -33.93 22.67 -1.00
N ASN A 189 -33.38 21.84 -1.88
CA ASN A 189 -32.90 20.52 -1.46
C ASN A 189 -31.94 19.85 -2.46
N LEU A 190 -30.94 19.18 -1.89
CA LEU A 190 -29.73 18.68 -2.54
C LEU A 190 -29.96 17.29 -3.16
N GLY A 191 -30.48 17.28 -4.38
CA GLY A 191 -30.40 16.14 -5.30
C GLY A 191 -29.29 16.40 -6.32
N PHE A 192 -28.61 15.34 -6.78
CA PHE A 192 -27.69 15.44 -7.90
C PHE A 192 -28.50 15.56 -9.19
N ALA A 193 -29.07 16.75 -9.42
CA ALA A 193 -29.45 17.13 -10.76
C ALA A 193 -28.15 17.22 -11.55
N GLN A 194 -28.02 16.45 -12.63
CA GLN A 194 -27.02 16.73 -13.65
C GLN A 194 -27.44 18.04 -14.32
N GLY A 195 -26.93 19.11 -13.75
CA GLY A 195 -27.46 20.44 -13.83
C GLY A 195 -26.76 21.28 -12.78
N ASN A 196 -27.17 22.52 -12.73
CA ASN A 196 -26.62 23.53 -11.84
C ASN A 196 -26.80 23.14 -10.35
N VAL A 197 -25.74 22.68 -9.68
CA VAL A 197 -25.75 22.30 -8.25
C VAL A 197 -25.32 23.50 -7.40
N SER A 198 -26.19 23.96 -6.50
CA SER A 198 -25.82 24.93 -5.47
C SER A 198 -25.29 24.21 -4.23
N GLY A 199 -24.19 24.70 -3.67
CA GLY A 199 -23.53 24.09 -2.52
C GLY A 199 -22.39 23.15 -2.91
N ASN A 200 -21.97 22.32 -1.97
CA ASN A 200 -20.74 21.52 -2.05
C ASN A 200 -20.95 20.19 -2.78
N VAL A 201 -19.97 19.74 -3.57
CA VAL A 201 -20.00 18.45 -4.29
C VAL A 201 -18.99 17.48 -3.69
N GLY A 202 -19.47 16.37 -3.13
CA GLY A 202 -18.63 15.37 -2.48
C GLY A 202 -18.09 14.31 -3.45
N PHE A 203 -16.87 13.85 -3.19
CA PHE A 203 -16.22 12.75 -3.91
C PHE A 203 -15.62 11.78 -2.90
N GLY A 204 -15.64 10.50 -3.25
CA GLY A 204 -15.10 9.43 -2.43
C GLY A 204 -14.24 8.51 -3.27
N PHE A 205 -13.16 8.02 -2.67
CA PHE A 205 -12.28 7.00 -3.23
C PHE A 205 -12.30 5.80 -2.30
N ARG A 206 -12.57 4.61 -2.85
CA ARG A 206 -12.78 3.38 -2.09
C ARG A 206 -11.75 2.32 -2.43
N THR A 207 -11.15 1.76 -1.38
CA THR A 207 -10.42 0.49 -1.40
C THR A 207 -11.37 -0.59 -0.89
N MET A 208 -11.64 -1.63 -1.69
CA MET A 208 -12.51 -2.72 -1.26
C MET A 208 -11.84 -3.59 -0.21
N SER A 209 -12.58 -4.00 0.82
CA SER A 209 -12.07 -4.85 1.92
C SER A 209 -11.49 -6.18 1.45
N LYS A 210 -12.03 -6.75 0.35
CA LYS A 210 -11.51 -8.00 -0.24
C LYS A 210 -10.06 -7.90 -0.73
N ASN A 211 -9.57 -6.67 -0.94
CA ASN A 211 -8.20 -6.40 -1.37
C ASN A 211 -7.25 -6.17 -0.19
N ILE A 212 -7.76 -6.14 1.03
CA ILE A 212 -6.99 -5.89 2.26
C ILE A 212 -6.74 -7.23 2.95
N ASP A 213 -5.49 -7.50 3.30
CA ASP A 213 -5.05 -8.72 3.98
C ASP A 213 -5.59 -8.86 5.42
N ASP A 214 -6.08 -7.78 6.01
CA ASP A 214 -6.72 -7.72 7.32
C ASP A 214 -8.24 -7.89 7.20
N SER A 215 -8.71 -9.11 7.41
CA SER A 215 -10.15 -9.46 7.38
C SER A 215 -11.03 -8.74 8.42
N THR A 216 -10.42 -8.02 9.38
CA THR A 216 -11.16 -7.21 10.35
C THR A 216 -11.46 -5.80 9.85
N VAL A 217 -10.85 -5.40 8.73
CA VAL A 217 -10.97 -4.07 8.14
C VAL A 217 -12.06 -4.10 7.06
N GLY A 218 -13.06 -3.23 7.20
CA GLY A 218 -14.03 -2.98 6.13
C GLY A 218 -13.41 -2.18 4.98
N ASP A 219 -14.23 -1.78 4.01
CA ASP A 219 -13.77 -0.89 2.93
C ASP A 219 -13.10 0.37 3.50
N LEU A 220 -12.01 0.81 2.87
CA LEU A 220 -11.36 2.08 3.19
C LEU A 220 -11.92 3.17 2.31
N TYR A 221 -12.14 4.34 2.89
CA TYR A 221 -12.72 5.48 2.20
C TYR A 221 -11.86 6.71 2.41
N VAL A 222 -11.58 7.43 1.32
CA VAL A 222 -11.03 8.79 1.35
C VAL A 222 -12.06 9.70 0.70
N ASN A 223 -12.50 10.71 1.42
CA ASN A 223 -13.55 11.63 1.00
C ASN A 223 -13.00 13.06 0.95
N TRP A 224 -13.42 13.80 -0.05
CA TRP A 224 -13.21 15.23 -0.17
C TRP A 224 -14.42 15.88 -0.82
N THR A 225 -14.38 17.20 -0.97
CA THR A 225 -15.51 18.00 -1.39
C THR A 225 -15.00 19.20 -2.14
N VAL A 226 -15.59 19.45 -3.31
CA VAL A 226 -15.42 20.69 -4.06
C VAL A 226 -16.32 21.76 -3.43
N THR A 227 -15.70 22.86 -3.01
CA THR A 227 -16.31 23.94 -2.21
C THR A 227 -16.29 25.25 -2.97
N ASN A 228 -17.41 25.98 -2.90
CA ASN A 228 -17.58 27.21 -3.66
C ASN A 228 -16.88 28.34 -2.91
N ARG A 229 -15.98 29.04 -3.60
CA ARG A 229 -15.24 30.18 -3.06
C ARG A 229 -15.85 31.50 -3.55
N THR A 230 -15.29 32.61 -3.09
CA THR A 230 -15.65 33.93 -3.61
C THR A 230 -15.38 34.03 -5.12
N ASN A 231 -16.00 34.98 -5.81
CA ASN A 231 -15.77 35.23 -7.24
C ASN A 231 -16.03 34.06 -8.21
N ASN A 232 -16.81 33.05 -7.81
CA ASN A 232 -17.05 31.81 -8.57
C ASN A 232 -15.83 30.90 -8.67
N GLU A 233 -14.89 31.03 -7.74
CA GLU A 233 -13.75 30.15 -7.65
C GLU A 233 -14.17 28.78 -7.06
N VAL A 234 -13.33 27.77 -7.27
CA VAL A 234 -13.45 26.41 -6.73
C VAL A 234 -12.33 26.17 -5.75
N GLY A 235 -12.64 25.46 -4.68
CA GLY A 235 -11.65 24.93 -3.75
C GLY A 235 -11.91 23.48 -3.41
N LEU A 236 -10.94 22.81 -2.81
CA LEU A 236 -11.12 21.50 -2.20
C LEU A 236 -11.04 21.66 -0.68
N ASN A 237 -11.86 20.90 0.05
CA ASN A 237 -11.57 20.71 1.46
C ASN A 237 -10.43 19.71 1.64
N THR A 238 -9.86 19.72 2.84
CA THR A 238 -8.87 18.74 3.26
C THR A 238 -9.45 17.32 3.17
N PRO A 239 -8.80 16.39 2.44
CA PRO A 239 -9.23 15.00 2.38
C PRO A 239 -9.27 14.37 3.77
N ASN A 240 -10.28 13.53 4.02
CA ASN A 240 -10.42 12.77 5.26
C ASN A 240 -10.84 11.33 4.94
N GLY A 241 -10.54 10.38 5.82
CA GLY A 241 -10.84 8.98 5.52
C GLY A 241 -10.91 8.07 6.73
N THR A 242 -11.48 6.89 6.52
CA THR A 242 -11.49 5.80 7.52
C THR A 242 -10.16 5.06 7.47
N ASN A 243 -9.54 4.83 8.64
CA ASN A 243 -8.23 4.17 8.75
C ASN A 243 -7.13 4.78 7.87
N MET A 244 -7.26 6.07 7.57
CA MET A 244 -6.22 6.89 6.95
C MET A 244 -5.35 7.49 8.07
N SER A 245 -4.04 7.59 7.85
CA SER A 245 -3.17 8.36 8.73
C SER A 245 -3.63 9.82 8.79
N ALA A 246 -3.24 10.54 9.84
CA ALA A 246 -3.32 11.99 9.80
C ALA A 246 -2.52 12.51 8.59
N LEU A 247 -2.97 13.61 8.00
CA LEU A 247 -2.18 14.33 7.01
C LEU A 247 -0.92 14.89 7.69
N ILE A 248 0.22 14.61 7.08
CA ILE A 248 1.53 15.06 7.53
C ILE A 248 2.00 16.14 6.57
N ASN A 249 2.35 17.31 7.10
CA ASN A 249 3.01 18.37 6.33
C ASN A 249 4.42 17.92 5.95
N HIS A 250 4.83 18.17 4.72
CA HIS A 250 6.19 17.90 4.29
C HIS A 250 7.14 19.01 4.76
N ASP A 251 8.26 18.61 5.37
CA ASP A 251 9.31 19.56 5.74
C ASP A 251 9.80 20.35 4.52
N GLY A 252 9.71 21.67 4.61
CA GLY A 252 10.10 22.58 3.54
C GLY A 252 9.02 22.93 2.51
N ASN A 253 7.80 22.41 2.65
CA ASN A 253 6.64 22.86 1.87
C ASN A 253 5.35 22.77 2.70
N ASP A 254 4.93 23.91 3.27
CA ASP A 254 3.72 24.05 4.09
C ASP A 254 2.42 23.94 3.29
N GLU A 255 2.51 24.02 1.96
CA GLU A 255 1.39 23.80 1.06
C GLU A 255 1.18 22.30 0.75
N LEU A 256 2.14 21.43 1.06
CA LEU A 256 2.10 20.01 0.71
C LEU A 256 1.83 19.12 1.92
N ASN A 257 0.70 18.42 1.88
CA ASN A 257 0.29 17.44 2.87
C ASN A 257 0.19 16.05 2.24
N SER A 258 0.54 15.00 2.99
CA SER A 258 0.27 13.63 2.55
C SER A 258 -0.25 12.73 3.65
N ALA A 259 -1.03 11.73 3.26
CA ALA A 259 -1.53 10.69 4.14
C ALA A 259 -1.52 9.34 3.41
N GLN A 260 -1.48 8.26 4.18
CA GLN A 260 -1.62 6.91 3.65
C GLN A 260 -2.71 6.14 4.39
N ASP A 261 -3.42 5.28 3.68
CA ASP A 261 -4.34 4.31 4.29
C ASP A 261 -3.63 2.96 4.56
N ARG A 262 -4.37 2.01 5.16
CA ARG A 262 -3.84 0.66 5.46
C ARG A 262 -3.52 -0.19 4.22
N TYR A 263 -4.08 0.14 3.05
CA TYR A 263 -3.77 -0.55 1.80
C TYR A 263 -2.44 -0.04 1.20
N GLY A 264 -2.00 1.14 1.61
CA GLY A 264 -0.85 1.83 1.02
C GLY A 264 -1.25 2.85 -0.05
N THR A 265 -2.54 3.21 -0.13
CA THR A 265 -2.99 4.33 -0.96
C THR A 265 -2.34 5.60 -0.43
N LEU A 266 -1.58 6.31 -1.27
CA LEU A 266 -0.96 7.58 -0.93
C LEU A 266 -1.80 8.73 -1.48
N ILE A 267 -2.25 9.60 -0.58
CA ILE A 267 -2.98 10.82 -0.89
C ILE A 267 -2.00 11.97 -0.71
N VAL A 268 -1.83 12.78 -1.75
CA VAL A 268 -1.07 14.03 -1.69
C VAL A 268 -2.05 15.18 -1.94
N TYR A 269 -2.13 16.09 -0.98
CA TYR A 269 -2.99 17.26 -1.00
C TYR A 269 -2.11 18.51 -1.04
N THR A 270 -2.25 19.29 -2.11
CA THR A 270 -1.59 20.60 -2.23
C THR A 270 -2.60 21.69 -1.92
N ASN A 271 -2.33 22.49 -0.90
CA ASN A 271 -3.11 23.64 -0.46
C ASN A 271 -2.28 24.92 -0.62
N PRO A 272 -2.37 25.60 -1.78
CA PRO A 272 -1.62 26.82 -2.02
C PRO A 272 -1.93 27.90 -0.98
N SER A 273 -0.91 28.70 -0.62
CA SER A 273 -1.05 29.84 0.28
C SER A 273 -1.84 31.01 -0.34
N SER A 274 -1.90 31.08 -1.67
CA SER A 274 -2.68 32.07 -2.41
C SER A 274 -4.11 31.61 -2.65
N SER A 275 -5.07 32.49 -2.40
CA SER A 275 -6.49 32.27 -2.72
C SER A 275 -6.78 32.12 -4.20
N ASP A 276 -5.89 32.65 -5.05
CA ASP A 276 -6.06 32.67 -6.51
C ASP A 276 -5.62 31.34 -7.15
N GLN A 277 -5.14 30.40 -6.33
CA GLN A 277 -4.80 29.05 -6.74
C GLN A 277 -5.71 28.06 -6.02
N SER A 278 -6.34 27.21 -6.82
CA SER A 278 -7.15 26.10 -6.35
C SER A 278 -6.27 24.94 -5.88
N GLU A 279 -6.76 24.22 -4.88
CA GLU A 279 -6.08 23.08 -4.29
C GLU A 279 -5.99 21.90 -5.28
N LYS A 280 -5.09 20.95 -5.02
CA LYS A 280 -4.89 19.75 -5.86
C LYS A 280 -4.92 18.50 -4.98
N ILE A 281 -5.58 17.44 -5.46
CA ILE A 281 -5.51 16.11 -4.86
C ILE A 281 -4.90 15.15 -5.87
N GLU A 282 -3.88 14.41 -5.44
CA GLU A 282 -3.26 13.32 -6.16
C GLU A 282 -3.40 12.03 -5.34
N ILE A 283 -3.85 10.96 -5.99
CA ILE A 283 -3.99 9.64 -5.39
C ILE A 283 -3.09 8.68 -6.16
N THR A 284 -2.17 8.04 -5.45
CA THR A 284 -1.41 6.89 -5.92
C THR A 284 -2.00 5.65 -5.27
N TYR A 285 -2.47 4.71 -6.08
CA TYR A 285 -3.13 3.50 -5.65
C TYR A 285 -2.35 2.28 -6.11
N PRO A 286 -1.69 1.53 -5.19
CA PRO A 286 -0.83 0.44 -5.58
C PRO A 286 -1.64 -0.73 -6.17
N THR A 287 -1.03 -1.55 -7.03
CA THR A 287 -1.72 -2.73 -7.63
C THR A 287 -1.87 -3.89 -6.65
N GLN A 288 -1.19 -3.82 -5.52
CA GLN A 288 -1.23 -4.77 -4.41
C GLN A 288 -1.03 -3.98 -3.12
N GLN A 289 -1.52 -4.51 -2.01
CA GLN A 289 -1.32 -3.87 -0.71
C GLN A 289 0.17 -3.67 -0.40
N LEU A 290 0.52 -2.49 0.10
CA LEU A 290 1.88 -2.19 0.54
C LEU A 290 2.03 -2.50 2.03
N GLU A 291 3.03 -3.31 2.36
CA GLU A 291 3.41 -3.63 3.73
C GLU A 291 4.73 -2.94 4.11
N ALA A 292 4.81 -2.43 5.34
CA ALA A 292 6.05 -1.90 5.88
C ALA A 292 6.91 -3.04 6.44
N GLN A 293 8.12 -3.22 5.91
CA GLN A 293 9.11 -4.09 6.53
C GLN A 293 9.87 -3.31 7.61
N VAL A 294 9.62 -3.64 8.87
CA VAL A 294 10.31 -3.02 10.01
C VAL A 294 11.46 -3.92 10.42
N PHE A 295 12.68 -3.41 10.28
CA PHE A 295 13.89 -4.05 10.80
C PHE A 295 14.33 -3.32 12.06
N ALA A 296 14.42 -4.03 13.18
CA ALA A 296 15.10 -3.53 14.37
C ALA A 296 16.60 -3.86 14.23
N VAL A 297 17.39 -2.88 13.81
CA VAL A 297 18.86 -2.98 13.85
C VAL A 297 19.30 -2.39 15.18
N GLY A 298 19.82 -3.23 16.09
CA GLY A 298 20.38 -2.75 17.34
C GLY A 298 21.68 -2.00 17.06
N GLU A 299 21.65 -0.66 17.07
CA GLU A 299 22.87 0.13 17.17
C GLU A 299 23.37 0.11 18.61
N SER A 300 24.69 -0.01 18.76
CA SER A 300 25.44 -0.03 20.02
C SER A 300 24.95 1.00 21.04
N TYR A 301 24.46 0.54 22.20
CA TYR A 301 24.04 1.43 23.29
C TYR A 301 25.24 1.89 24.13
N THR A 302 25.41 3.20 24.34
CA THR A 302 26.12 3.75 25.52
C THR A 302 25.12 3.93 26.65
N THR A 303 25.19 3.12 27.69
CA THR A 303 24.39 3.31 28.91
C THR A 303 25.15 4.20 29.90
N THR A 304 24.57 5.34 30.29
CA THR A 304 24.94 6.05 31.52
C THR A 304 24.19 5.41 32.67
N THR A 305 24.91 4.70 33.55
CA THR A 305 24.37 4.07 34.76
C THR A 305 23.89 5.13 35.75
N THR A 306 22.60 5.15 36.07
CA THR A 306 22.13 5.64 37.38
C THR A 306 22.03 4.45 38.32
N GLU A 307 22.67 4.57 39.49
CA GLU A 307 22.73 3.59 40.57
C GLU A 307 21.34 2.97 40.88
N VAL A 308 21.35 1.72 41.36
CA VAL A 308 20.18 0.92 41.78
C VAL A 308 19.58 0.04 40.67
N GLY A 309 20.38 -0.92 40.23
CA GLY A 309 19.92 -2.10 39.49
C GLY A 309 21.11 -2.80 38.85
N ASN A 310 21.49 -3.98 39.34
CA ASN A 310 22.53 -4.79 38.70
C ASN A 310 22.00 -5.23 37.32
N ALA A 311 22.31 -4.45 36.30
CA ALA A 311 22.16 -4.84 34.91
C ALA A 311 23.35 -5.73 34.54
N PHE A 312 23.08 -6.97 34.15
CA PHE A 312 24.09 -7.84 33.58
C PHE A 312 24.43 -7.35 32.16
N VAL A 313 25.71 -7.14 31.88
CA VAL A 313 26.21 -6.87 30.53
C VAL A 313 26.23 -8.20 29.79
N VAL A 314 25.30 -8.39 28.86
CA VAL A 314 25.37 -9.54 27.93
C VAL A 314 26.35 -9.15 26.82
N ASN A 315 27.55 -9.71 26.86
CA ASN A 315 28.55 -9.55 25.81
C ASN A 315 28.26 -10.58 24.71
N GLU A 316 27.47 -10.18 23.72
CA GLU A 316 27.02 -11.11 22.69
C GLU A 316 28.18 -11.51 21.78
N ILE A 317 28.28 -12.81 21.49
CA ILE A 317 29.28 -13.35 20.57
C ILE A 317 28.86 -12.95 19.15
N ALA A 318 29.67 -12.15 18.47
CA ALA A 318 29.36 -11.69 17.12
C ALA A 318 29.07 -12.87 16.17
N VAL A 319 28.08 -12.70 15.28
CA VAL A 319 27.81 -13.68 14.22
C VAL A 319 29.07 -13.86 13.38
N GLY A 320 29.59 -15.09 13.30
CA GLY A 320 30.86 -15.41 12.65
C GLY A 320 32.09 -15.41 13.57
N ALA A 321 31.94 -15.19 14.88
CA ALA A 321 33.04 -15.36 15.84
C ALA A 321 33.39 -16.83 16.08
N ALA A 322 32.44 -17.74 15.87
CA ALA A 322 32.72 -19.17 15.75
C ALA A 322 33.16 -19.48 14.31
N VAL A 323 34.36 -20.05 14.17
CA VAL A 323 34.94 -20.50 12.91
C VAL A 323 35.27 -21.99 13.01
N LEU A 324 35.36 -22.67 11.87
CA LEU A 324 35.86 -24.05 11.83
C LEU A 324 37.37 -24.04 12.14
N ASP A 325 37.89 -25.17 12.60
CA ASP A 325 39.32 -25.32 12.90
C ASP A 325 40.21 -25.03 11.68
N VAL A 326 39.74 -25.40 10.47
CA VAL A 326 40.39 -25.08 9.19
C VAL A 326 40.43 -23.58 8.86
N ASP A 327 39.53 -22.79 9.45
CA ASP A 327 39.41 -21.35 9.23
C ASP A 327 39.95 -20.53 10.42
N ALA A 328 40.40 -21.22 11.47
CA ALA A 328 40.93 -20.59 12.67
C ALA A 328 42.31 -19.95 12.40
N PRO A 329 42.63 -18.83 13.08
CA PRO A 329 43.97 -18.28 13.00
C PRO A 329 44.97 -19.21 13.71
N ALA A 330 46.25 -19.12 13.34
CA ALA A 330 47.31 -19.91 13.96
C ALA A 330 47.34 -19.73 15.48
N VAL A 331 47.65 -20.80 16.21
CA VAL A 331 47.79 -20.78 17.68
C VAL A 331 48.77 -19.68 18.11
N GLY A 332 48.42 -18.95 19.18
CA GLY A 332 49.21 -17.83 19.71
C GLY A 332 49.11 -16.51 18.93
N SER A 333 48.49 -16.49 17.74
CA SER A 333 48.35 -15.26 16.96
C SER A 333 47.22 -14.34 17.43
N LYS A 334 46.21 -14.90 18.11
CA LYS A 334 45.07 -14.20 18.71
C LYS A 334 44.60 -14.96 19.96
N PRO A 335 43.89 -14.32 20.89
CA PRO A 335 43.20 -15.03 21.95
C PRO A 335 42.17 -16.00 21.37
N LEU A 336 42.13 -17.25 21.86
CA LEU A 336 41.25 -18.30 21.34
C LEU A 336 40.52 -19.03 22.45
N ILE A 337 39.26 -19.39 22.22
CA ILE A 337 38.56 -20.44 22.95
C ILE A 337 38.35 -21.59 21.98
N VAL A 338 39.04 -22.70 22.21
CA VAL A 338 39.05 -23.86 21.33
C VAL A 338 38.14 -24.92 21.92
N VAL A 339 37.02 -25.20 21.24
CA VAL A 339 36.02 -26.17 21.68
C VAL A 339 36.15 -27.44 20.83
N GLY A 340 36.35 -28.58 21.50
CA GLY A 340 36.51 -29.90 20.88
C GLY A 340 37.89 -30.53 21.13
N GLY A 341 37.94 -31.86 21.13
CA GLY A 341 39.16 -32.61 21.42
C GLY A 341 40.16 -32.67 20.26
N PRO A 342 41.45 -32.96 20.55
CA PRO A 342 42.54 -32.95 19.58
C PRO A 342 42.41 -34.01 18.47
N SER A 343 41.59 -35.05 18.67
CA SER A 343 41.37 -36.09 17.65
C SER A 343 40.61 -35.60 16.43
N ILE A 344 39.81 -34.53 16.57
CA ILE A 344 38.93 -34.00 15.50
C ILE A 344 39.20 -32.52 15.23
N ASN A 345 39.65 -31.75 16.23
CA ASN A 345 39.98 -30.33 16.09
C ASN A 345 41.49 -30.14 15.97
N THR A 346 41.95 -29.74 14.79
CA THR A 346 43.38 -29.57 14.48
C THR A 346 44.06 -28.47 15.32
N VAL A 347 43.33 -27.42 15.70
CA VAL A 347 43.83 -26.34 16.57
C VAL A 347 44.02 -26.85 18.00
N ALA A 348 43.10 -27.70 18.49
CA ALA A 348 43.25 -28.34 19.79
C ALA A 348 44.46 -29.29 19.81
N ALA A 349 44.70 -30.03 18.72
CA ALA A 349 45.90 -30.85 18.58
C ALA A 349 47.18 -30.02 18.61
N GLU A 350 47.23 -28.90 17.86
CA GLU A 350 48.38 -27.99 17.86
C GLU A 350 48.65 -27.39 19.24
N LEU A 351 47.62 -26.91 19.94
CA LEU A 351 47.70 -26.41 21.33
C LEU A 351 48.29 -27.44 22.30
N MET A 352 47.95 -28.71 22.10
CA MET A 352 48.43 -29.82 22.93
C MET A 352 49.80 -30.37 22.49
N GLY A 353 50.46 -29.75 21.51
CA GLY A 353 51.76 -30.22 21.01
C GLY A 353 51.67 -31.44 20.09
N ASN A 354 50.52 -31.64 19.44
CA ASN A 354 50.18 -32.78 18.57
C ASN A 354 50.34 -34.13 19.28
N PRO A 355 49.53 -34.38 20.34
CA PRO A 355 49.64 -35.61 21.13
C PRO A 355 49.32 -36.84 20.29
N THR A 356 49.97 -37.95 20.62
CA THR A 356 49.64 -39.28 20.10
C THR A 356 48.29 -39.74 20.63
N GLN A 357 47.66 -40.70 19.95
CA GLN A 357 46.38 -41.25 20.39
C GLN A 357 46.43 -41.82 21.81
N GLU A 358 47.57 -42.38 22.23
CA GLU A 358 47.75 -42.90 23.58
C GLU A 358 47.73 -41.77 24.62
N GLU A 359 48.43 -40.66 24.36
CA GLU A 359 48.44 -39.47 25.22
C GLU A 359 47.05 -38.81 25.30
N VAL A 360 46.29 -38.78 24.20
CA VAL A 360 44.90 -38.27 24.21
C VAL A 360 44.00 -39.14 25.09
N LEU A 361 44.14 -40.48 25.04
CA LEU A 361 43.34 -41.40 25.86
C LEU A 361 43.71 -41.37 27.34
N GLU A 362 44.94 -40.97 27.67
CA GLU A 362 45.37 -40.75 29.05
C GLU A 362 44.78 -39.45 29.63
N LEU A 363 44.70 -38.40 28.81
CA LEU A 363 44.18 -37.09 29.21
C LEU A 363 42.66 -36.99 29.19
N PHE A 364 41.98 -37.75 28.33
CA PHE A 364 40.53 -37.74 28.20
C PHE A 364 39.97 -39.15 28.44
N SER A 365 39.42 -39.38 29.64
CA SER A 365 38.68 -40.61 29.95
C SER A 365 37.17 -40.41 29.85
N ALA A 366 36.42 -41.47 29.56
CA ALA A 366 34.95 -41.43 29.48
C ALA A 366 34.31 -40.80 30.73
N GLY A 367 33.29 -39.96 30.52
CA GLY A 367 32.62 -39.20 31.59
C GLY A 367 33.41 -38.00 32.11
N LYS A 368 34.54 -37.64 31.50
CA LYS A 368 35.37 -36.49 31.88
C LYS A 368 35.66 -35.56 30.71
N ALA A 369 35.80 -34.28 31.05
CA ALA A 369 36.31 -33.22 30.18
C ALA A 369 37.33 -32.36 30.92
N VAL A 370 38.07 -31.56 30.16
CA VAL A 370 39.08 -30.65 30.66
C VAL A 370 38.80 -29.25 30.14
N ILE A 371 38.94 -28.26 31.02
CA ILE A 371 39.08 -26.85 30.66
C ILE A 371 40.50 -26.44 31.04
N LYS A 372 41.30 -26.04 30.05
CA LYS A 372 42.74 -25.76 30.25
C LYS A 372 43.16 -24.45 29.60
N LEU A 373 43.81 -23.59 30.38
CA LEU A 373 44.40 -22.33 29.94
C LEU A 373 45.86 -22.56 29.52
N TYR A 374 46.15 -22.29 28.25
CA TYR A 374 47.49 -22.21 27.68
C TYR A 374 47.93 -20.75 27.69
N GLU A 375 48.54 -20.31 28.80
CA GLU A 375 48.90 -18.90 29.03
C GLU A 375 49.84 -18.34 27.94
N THR A 376 50.81 -19.13 27.49
CA THR A 376 51.79 -18.72 26.46
C THR A 376 51.11 -18.40 25.13
N ASP A 377 50.06 -19.15 24.78
CA ASP A 377 49.33 -19.04 23.52
C ASP A 377 48.06 -18.18 23.64
N ASN A 378 47.77 -17.69 24.86
CA ASN A 378 46.55 -16.97 25.21
C ASN A 378 45.27 -17.72 24.74
N ALA A 379 45.26 -19.04 24.96
CA ALA A 379 44.21 -19.91 24.45
C ALA A 379 43.59 -20.75 25.58
N LEU A 380 42.27 -20.95 25.50
CA LEU A 380 41.51 -21.78 26.43
C LEU A 380 40.95 -22.99 25.69
N LEU A 381 41.39 -24.19 26.06
CA LEU A 381 40.88 -25.45 25.55
C LEU A 381 39.67 -25.90 26.36
N VAL A 382 38.61 -26.30 25.67
CA VAL A 382 37.40 -26.92 26.23
C VAL A 382 37.15 -28.23 25.48
N ALA A 383 37.56 -29.34 26.07
CA ALA A 383 37.56 -30.63 25.38
C ALA A 383 37.06 -31.76 26.30
N GLY A 384 36.17 -32.61 25.78
CA GLY A 384 35.73 -33.83 26.44
C GLY A 384 36.09 -35.08 25.64
N TYR A 385 35.95 -36.23 26.29
CA TYR A 385 36.14 -37.53 25.63
C TYR A 385 35.15 -37.75 24.48
N GLU A 386 33.85 -37.47 24.69
CA GLU A 386 32.84 -37.43 23.64
C GLU A 386 32.11 -36.06 23.59
N ALA A 387 31.09 -35.99 22.72
CA ALA A 387 30.31 -34.77 22.52
C ALA A 387 29.57 -34.32 23.79
N LEU A 388 29.11 -35.28 24.62
CA LEU A 388 28.40 -34.98 25.86
C LEU A 388 29.32 -34.26 26.86
N GLU A 389 30.53 -34.79 27.06
CA GLU A 389 31.52 -34.23 27.97
C GLU A 389 31.99 -32.86 27.48
N THR A 390 32.18 -32.68 26.16
CA THR A 390 32.54 -31.38 25.57
C THR A 390 31.44 -30.34 25.81
N GLN A 391 30.17 -30.71 25.66
CA GLN A 391 29.04 -29.84 25.98
C GLN A 391 28.95 -29.53 27.47
N GLY A 392 29.23 -30.50 28.34
CA GLY A 392 29.29 -30.32 29.79
C GLY A 392 30.34 -29.30 30.18
N ALA A 393 31.57 -29.43 29.67
CA ALA A 393 32.64 -28.47 29.94
C ALA A 393 32.33 -27.07 29.35
N ALA A 394 31.74 -26.99 28.16
CA ALA A 394 31.31 -25.71 27.61
C ALA A 394 30.25 -25.01 28.49
N ARG A 395 29.33 -25.77 29.10
CA ARG A 395 28.34 -25.24 30.05
C ARG A 395 28.97 -24.77 31.35
N VAL A 396 29.93 -25.52 31.89
CA VAL A 396 30.70 -25.11 33.07
C VAL A 396 31.42 -23.79 32.79
N LEU A 397 32.09 -23.66 31.64
CA LEU A 397 32.77 -22.42 31.28
C LEU A 397 31.79 -21.25 31.07
N ALA A 398 30.63 -21.50 30.45
CA ALA A 398 29.61 -20.47 30.22
C ALA A 398 28.99 -19.94 31.52
N ASN A 399 28.91 -20.79 32.56
CA ASN A 399 28.38 -20.44 33.88
C ASN A 399 29.49 -20.48 34.94
N TYR A 400 30.67 -19.97 34.60
CA TYR A 400 31.88 -20.08 35.43
C TYR A 400 31.71 -19.52 36.85
N ASP A 401 30.74 -18.64 37.08
CA ASP A 401 30.41 -18.06 38.38
C ASP A 401 29.70 -19.05 39.32
N GLU A 402 29.13 -20.12 38.78
CA GLU A 402 28.55 -21.23 39.55
C GLU A 402 29.59 -22.28 39.97
N TYR A 403 30.83 -22.20 39.48
CA TYR A 403 31.88 -23.21 39.67
C TYR A 403 33.22 -22.60 40.15
N GLU A 404 33.96 -23.34 40.96
CA GLU A 404 35.31 -22.91 41.39
C GLU A 404 36.37 -23.30 40.35
N LEU A 405 36.50 -22.48 39.30
CA LEU A 405 37.55 -22.66 38.29
C LEU A 405 38.86 -22.03 38.81
N THR A 406 39.78 -22.86 39.29
CA THR A 406 41.07 -22.38 39.83
C THR A 406 42.25 -23.08 39.17
N GLY A 407 43.37 -22.35 39.02
CA GLY A 407 44.57 -22.85 38.34
C GLY A 407 44.49 -22.73 36.81
N SER A 408 45.45 -23.37 36.13
CA SER A 408 45.51 -23.41 34.66
C SER A 408 44.75 -24.57 34.04
N GLU A 409 44.22 -25.50 34.86
CA GLU A 409 43.54 -26.70 34.40
C GLU A 409 42.52 -27.18 35.42
N VAL A 410 41.32 -27.50 34.94
CA VAL A 410 40.27 -28.13 35.74
C VAL A 410 39.69 -29.34 35.00
N GLU A 411 39.36 -30.36 35.79
CA GLU A 411 38.65 -31.55 35.32
C GLU A 411 37.15 -31.37 35.59
N VAL A 412 36.35 -31.58 34.55
CA VAL A 412 34.89 -31.55 34.61
C VAL A 412 34.36 -32.97 34.51
N VAL A 413 33.67 -33.44 35.54
CA VAL A 413 33.00 -34.74 35.55
C VAL A 413 31.58 -34.56 35.03
N VAL A 414 31.22 -35.29 33.97
CA VAL A 414 29.95 -35.12 33.22
C VAL A 414 29.14 -36.43 33.16
N PRO A 415 28.48 -36.85 34.26
CA PRO A 415 27.47 -37.90 34.20
C PRO A 415 26.28 -37.54 33.31
N SER A 416 25.87 -36.26 33.30
CA SER A 416 24.81 -35.72 32.43
C SER A 416 24.91 -34.19 32.33
N LEU A 417 24.16 -33.56 31.42
CA LEU A 417 24.13 -32.08 31.32
C LEU A 417 23.44 -31.37 32.50
N THR A 418 22.78 -32.13 33.38
CA THR A 418 22.11 -31.61 34.59
C THR A 418 22.83 -31.98 35.88
N ASP A 419 23.94 -32.73 35.78
CA ASP A 419 24.74 -33.20 36.91
C ASP A 419 26.21 -33.01 36.52
N LEU A 420 26.77 -31.86 36.88
CA LEU A 420 28.14 -31.43 36.52
C LEU A 420 28.91 -31.12 37.79
N SER A 421 30.17 -31.54 37.86
CA SER A 421 31.08 -31.18 38.96
C SER A 421 32.47 -30.85 38.43
N VAL A 422 33.18 -29.98 39.14
CA VAL A 422 34.50 -29.48 38.75
C VAL A 422 35.49 -29.76 39.86
N THR A 423 36.66 -30.28 39.49
CA THR A 423 37.79 -30.48 40.40
C THR A 423 39.03 -29.80 39.81
N ALA A 424 39.73 -28.99 40.61
CA ALA A 424 41.00 -28.42 40.19
C ALA A 424 42.06 -29.52 40.02
N VAL A 425 42.82 -29.48 38.92
CA VAL A 425 43.95 -30.40 38.72
C VAL A 425 45.16 -29.77 39.41
N SER A 426 45.72 -30.44 40.41
CA SER A 426 46.92 -29.97 41.08
C SER A 426 48.09 -30.02 40.11
N SER A 427 48.75 -28.88 39.88
CA SER A 427 50.01 -28.83 39.14
C SER A 427 51.07 -29.64 39.90
N GLU A 428 51.52 -30.76 39.34
CA GLU A 428 52.77 -31.42 39.75
C GLU A 428 54.01 -30.67 39.23
#